data_AF-A0A349HQF2-F1
#
_entry.id   AF-A0A349HQF2-F1
#
_cell.length_a   1.000
_cell.length_b   1.000
_cell.length_c   1.000
_cell.angle_alpha   90.00
_cell.angle_beta   90.00
_cell.angle_gamma   90.00
#
_symmetry.space_group_name_H-M   'P 1'
#
loop_
_entity.id
_entity.type
_entity.pdbx_description
1 polymer ?
#
loop_
_entity_poly.entity_id
_entity_poly.type
_entity_poly.pdbx_seq_one_letter_code
_entity_poly.pdbx_strand_id
1 'polypeptide(L)'
;MVGKLKEAFSAVDGALKDVITISFATEKYDEKISGLKFDLDILEEKVKSIVAEKSNLSSNDFEEKYNKINKRYTATSSDIKTLLKEKEKMTLKRNKLMSLFIFRK
;
A
#
# COMPACT_ATOMS: atom_id res chain seq x y z
N MET A 1 20.05 -37.72 16.85
CA MET A 1 20.64 -36.39 16.58
C MET A 1 20.40 -35.90 15.15
N VAL A 2 20.53 -36.76 14.12
CA VAL A 2 20.38 -36.38 12.69
C VAL A 2 18.96 -35.89 12.30
N GLY A 3 17.90 -36.44 12.88
CA GLY A 3 16.51 -36.04 12.57
C GLY A 3 16.18 -34.59 12.94
N LYS A 4 16.55 -34.16 14.16
CA LYS A 4 16.35 -32.78 14.64
C LYS A 4 17.13 -31.75 13.81
N LEU A 5 18.29 -32.13 13.30
CA LEU A 5 19.11 -31.27 12.44
C LEU A 5 18.45 -31.09 11.07
N LYS A 6 17.91 -32.17 10.47
CA LYS A 6 17.20 -32.13 9.20
C LYS A 6 15.94 -31.26 9.28
N GLU A 7 15.15 -31.41 10.34
CA GLU A 7 13.97 -30.57 10.61
C GLU A 7 14.36 -29.09 10.75
N ALA A 8 15.46 -28.79 11.45
CA ALA A 8 15.95 -27.43 11.61
C ALA A 8 16.42 -26.80 10.29
N PHE A 9 16.98 -27.57 9.35
CA PHE A 9 17.34 -27.09 8.01
C PHE A 9 16.10 -26.88 7.12
N SER A 10 15.14 -27.80 7.14
CA SER A 10 13.88 -27.65 6.39
C SER A 10 13.08 -26.44 6.85
N ALA A 11 13.04 -26.14 8.15
CA ALA A 11 12.38 -24.94 8.67
C ALA A 11 13.05 -23.63 8.21
N VAL A 12 14.37 -23.61 8.07
CA VAL A 12 15.12 -22.45 7.55
C VAL A 12 14.86 -22.24 6.05
N ASP A 13 14.89 -23.33 5.27
CA ASP A 13 14.59 -23.25 3.83
C ASP A 13 13.16 -22.75 3.57
N GLY A 14 12.18 -23.24 4.34
CA GLY A 14 10.81 -22.75 4.29
C GLY A 14 10.69 -21.27 4.64
N ALA A 15 11.28 -20.84 5.76
CA ALA A 15 11.26 -19.44 6.17
C ALA A 15 11.95 -18.51 5.15
N LEU A 16 13.00 -18.99 4.45
CA LEU A 16 13.73 -18.18 3.47
C LEU A 16 12.86 -17.92 2.24
N LYS A 17 12.14 -18.94 1.77
CA LYS A 17 11.15 -18.80 0.70
C LYS A 17 10.06 -17.80 1.09
N ASP A 18 9.54 -17.90 2.31
CA ASP A 18 8.54 -16.96 2.82
C ASP A 18 9.04 -15.51 2.84
N VAL A 19 10.28 -15.27 3.28
CA VAL A 19 10.90 -13.92 3.26
C VAL A 19 10.94 -13.36 1.84
N ILE A 20 11.38 -14.17 0.87
CA ILE A 20 11.47 -13.75 -0.54
C ILE A 20 10.08 -13.42 -1.07
N THR A 21 9.09 -14.30 -0.86
CA THR A 21 7.71 -14.08 -1.29
C THR A 21 7.11 -12.81 -0.67
N ILE A 22 7.31 -12.58 0.62
CA ILE A 22 6.81 -11.38 1.30
C ILE A 22 7.51 -10.12 0.78
N SER A 23 8.79 -10.20 0.43
CA SER A 23 9.54 -9.05 -0.13
C SER A 23 8.94 -8.61 -1.46
N PHE A 24 8.72 -9.55 -2.39
CA PHE A 24 8.03 -9.25 -3.66
C PHE A 24 6.59 -8.74 -3.46
N ALA A 25 5.85 -9.31 -2.51
CA ALA A 25 4.51 -8.82 -2.20
C ALA A 25 4.54 -7.37 -1.67
N THR A 26 5.56 -7.02 -0.89
CA THR A 26 5.76 -5.67 -0.33
C THR A 26 6.07 -4.64 -1.43
N GLU A 27 6.86 -5.01 -2.43
CA GLU A 27 7.13 -4.17 -3.61
C GLU A 27 5.85 -3.87 -4.41
N LYS A 28 4.97 -4.86 -4.57
CA LYS A 28 3.66 -4.64 -5.24
C LYS A 28 2.78 -3.64 -4.52
N TYR A 29 2.91 -3.51 -3.19
CA TYR A 29 2.21 -2.45 -2.46
C TYR A 29 2.77 -1.07 -2.80
N ASP A 30 4.09 -0.93 -2.97
CA ASP A 30 4.72 0.33 -3.37
C ASP A 30 4.27 0.80 -4.75
N GLU A 31 4.21 -0.12 -5.71
CA GLU A 31 3.68 0.18 -7.05
C GLU A 31 2.22 0.66 -7.00
N LYS A 32 1.35 -0.05 -6.26
CA LYS A 32 -0.05 0.34 -6.10
C LYS A 32 -0.21 1.69 -5.41
N ILE A 33 0.52 1.92 -4.32
CA ILE A 33 0.49 3.19 -3.59
C ILE A 33 0.98 4.34 -4.49
N SER A 34 2.03 4.12 -5.28
CA SER A 34 2.53 5.13 -6.21
C SER A 34 1.50 5.49 -7.27
N GLY A 35 0.81 4.50 -7.85
CA GLY A 35 -0.28 4.74 -8.81
C GLY A 35 -1.43 5.53 -8.21
N LEU A 36 -1.89 5.17 -7.00
CA LEU A 36 -2.97 5.89 -6.34
C LEU A 36 -2.57 7.31 -5.89
N LYS A 37 -1.29 7.56 -5.57
CA LYS A 37 -0.79 8.91 -5.31
C LYS A 37 -0.86 9.78 -6.55
N PHE A 38 -0.46 9.24 -7.69
CA PHE A 38 -0.60 9.94 -8.97
C PHE A 38 -2.08 10.25 -9.29
N ASP A 39 -2.98 9.31 -9.01
CA ASP A 39 -4.43 9.55 -9.15
C ASP A 39 -4.92 10.66 -8.20
N LEU A 40 -4.42 10.73 -6.96
CA LEU A 40 -4.74 11.81 -6.03
C LEU A 40 -4.28 13.17 -6.55
N ASP A 41 -3.07 13.27 -7.10
CA ASP A 41 -2.54 14.51 -7.66
C ASP A 41 -3.46 15.01 -8.79
N ILE A 42 -3.91 14.12 -9.67
CA ILE A 42 -4.88 14.45 -10.72
C ILE A 42 -6.22 14.91 -10.13
N LEU A 43 -6.71 14.24 -9.09
CA LEU A 43 -7.97 14.62 -8.45
C LEU A 43 -7.85 15.98 -7.77
N GLU A 44 -6.71 16.29 -7.14
CA GLU A 44 -6.43 17.58 -6.52
C GLU A 44 -6.44 18.71 -7.55
N GLU A 45 -5.77 18.52 -8.69
CA GLU A 45 -5.79 19.49 -9.79
C GLU A 45 -7.19 19.71 -10.35
N LYS A 46 -8.00 18.64 -10.46
CA LYS A 46 -9.41 18.78 -10.87
C LYS A 46 -10.24 19.54 -9.84
N VAL A 47 -9.99 19.35 -8.53
CA VAL A 47 -10.65 20.15 -7.49
C VAL A 47 -10.29 21.62 -7.64
N LYS A 48 -9.00 21.95 -7.82
CA LYS A 48 -8.54 23.32 -8.04
C LYS A 48 -9.21 23.95 -9.27
N SER A 49 -9.30 23.22 -10.38
CA SER A 49 -9.98 23.66 -11.60
C SER A 49 -11.46 23.97 -11.36
N ILE A 50 -12.19 23.09 -10.67
CA ILE A 50 -13.62 23.31 -10.35
C ILE A 50 -13.79 24.53 -9.44
N VAL A 51 -12.92 24.71 -8.45
CA VAL A 51 -12.95 25.87 -7.55
C VAL A 51 -12.67 27.17 -8.31
N ALA A 52 -11.74 27.15 -9.27
CA ALA A 52 -11.45 28.31 -10.12
C ALA A 52 -12.63 28.66 -11.04
N GLU A 53 -13.34 27.65 -11.56
CA GLU A 53 -14.52 27.84 -12.42
C GLU A 53 -15.82 28.12 -11.64
N LYS A 54 -15.77 28.22 -10.31
CA LYS A 54 -16.96 28.39 -9.45
C LYS A 54 -17.84 29.57 -9.88
N SER A 55 -17.26 30.67 -10.34
CA SER A 55 -18.02 31.85 -10.81
C SER A 55 -18.70 31.64 -12.16
N ASN A 56 -18.27 30.65 -12.95
CA ASN A 56 -18.77 30.35 -14.29
C ASN A 56 -19.78 29.19 -14.31
N LEU A 57 -19.94 28.49 -13.18
CA LEU A 57 -20.86 27.38 -13.00
C LEU A 57 -22.09 27.83 -12.21
N SER A 58 -23.23 27.18 -12.46
CA SER A 58 -24.36 27.28 -11.54
C SER A 58 -24.00 26.65 -10.19
N SER A 59 -24.62 27.10 -9.10
CA SER A 59 -24.37 26.55 -7.76
C SER A 59 -24.59 25.03 -7.71
N ASN A 60 -25.62 24.52 -8.38
CA ASN A 60 -25.93 23.09 -8.43
C ASN A 60 -24.86 22.31 -9.21
N ASP A 61 -24.43 22.82 -10.37
CA ASP A 61 -23.41 22.14 -11.19
C ASP A 61 -22.05 22.11 -10.50
N PHE A 62 -21.69 23.20 -9.80
CA PHE A 62 -20.49 23.29 -9.00
C PHE A 62 -20.51 22.24 -7.88
N GLU A 63 -21.60 22.20 -7.11
CA GLU A 63 -21.73 21.30 -5.97
C GLU A 63 -21.72 19.83 -6.39
N GLU A 64 -22.41 19.47 -7.48
CA GLU A 64 -22.38 18.11 -8.01
C GLU A 64 -20.97 17.70 -8.46
N LYS A 65 -20.30 18.54 -9.27
CA LYS A 65 -18.94 18.27 -9.76
C LYS A 65 -17.94 18.16 -8.61
N TYR A 66 -17.99 19.12 -7.67
CA TYR A 66 -17.10 19.14 -6.52
C TYR A 66 -17.32 17.89 -5.65
N ASN A 67 -18.56 17.56 -5.28
CA ASN A 67 -18.87 16.41 -4.44
C ASN A 67 -18.46 15.09 -5.10
N LYS A 68 -18.63 14.96 -6.41
CA LYS A 68 -18.20 13.77 -7.16
C LYS A 68 -16.69 13.56 -7.10
N ILE A 69 -15.91 14.62 -7.28
CA ILE A 69 -14.44 14.53 -7.22
C ILE A 69 -13.97 14.35 -5.78
N ASN A 70 -14.52 15.09 -4.82
CA ASN A 70 -14.18 15.00 -3.41
C ASN A 70 -14.47 13.59 -2.85
N LYS A 71 -15.56 12.95 -3.27
CA LYS A 71 -15.87 11.55 -2.92
C LYS A 71 -14.81 10.59 -3.44
N ARG A 72 -14.36 10.77 -4.69
CA ARG A 72 -13.27 9.96 -5.27
C ARG A 72 -11.96 10.19 -4.55
N TYR A 73 -11.59 11.44 -4.30
CA TYR A 73 -10.38 11.81 -3.56
C TYR A 73 -10.35 11.15 -2.18
N THR A 74 -11.46 11.23 -1.45
CA THR A 74 -11.59 10.61 -0.13
C THR A 74 -11.46 9.09 -0.19
N ALA A 75 -12.07 8.44 -1.18
CA ALA A 75 -11.96 7.00 -1.39
C ALA A 75 -10.51 6.59 -1.72
N THR A 76 -9.88 7.23 -2.69
CA THR A 76 -8.48 6.95 -3.08
C THR A 76 -7.52 7.16 -1.91
N SER A 77 -7.70 8.23 -1.12
CA SER A 77 -6.89 8.47 0.08
C SER A 77 -7.07 7.38 1.15
N SER A 78 -8.31 6.92 1.34
CA SER A 78 -8.62 5.79 2.23
C SER A 78 -7.97 4.48 1.77
N ASP A 79 -7.97 4.22 0.46
CA ASP A 79 -7.33 3.04 -0.13
C ASP A 79 -5.83 3.06 0.09
N ILE A 80 -5.16 4.20 -0.14
CA ILE A 80 -3.73 4.37 0.15
C ILE A 80 -3.44 4.10 1.63
N LYS A 81 -4.25 4.65 2.54
CA LYS A 81 -4.09 4.42 3.98
C LYS A 81 -4.23 2.95 4.35
N THR A 82 -5.14 2.23 3.69
CA THR A 82 -5.34 0.80 3.90
C THR A 82 -4.14 -0.01 3.40
N LEU A 83 -3.67 0.26 2.18
CA LEU A 83 -2.50 -0.38 1.60
C LEU A 83 -1.23 -0.14 2.41
N LEU A 84 -1.04 1.07 2.97
CA LEU A 84 0.09 1.38 3.84
C LEU A 84 0.08 0.51 5.10
N LYS A 85 -1.09 0.34 5.74
CA LYS A 85 -1.22 -0.55 6.92
C LYS A 85 -0.97 -2.01 6.58
N GLU A 86 -1.43 -2.47 5.44
CA GLU A 86 -1.16 -3.85 4.99
C GLU A 86 0.32 -4.06 4.69
N LYS A 87 0.95 -3.10 4.01
CA LYS A 87 2.39 -3.10 3.75
C LYS A 87 3.19 -3.16 5.05
N GLU A 88 2.81 -2.38 6.06
CA GLU A 88 3.44 -2.39 7.38
C GLU A 88 3.35 -3.77 8.04
N LYS A 89 2.16 -4.40 8.03
CA LYS A 89 1.97 -5.77 8.55
C LYS A 89 2.86 -6.79 7.84
N MET A 90 2.98 -6.70 6.51
CA MET A 90 3.83 -7.60 5.73
C MET A 90 5.31 -7.38 6.03
N THR A 91 5.72 -6.12 6.18
CA THR A 91 7.10 -5.75 6.55
C THR A 91 7.46 -6.29 7.93
N LEU A 92 6.54 -6.19 8.92
CA LEU A 92 6.73 -6.77 10.25
C LEU A 92 6.86 -8.29 10.20
N LYS A 93 6.01 -8.97 9.42
CA LYS A 93 6.09 -10.43 9.22
C LYS A 93 7.43 -10.85 8.62
N ARG A 94 7.88 -10.13 7.58
CA ARG A 94 9.20 -10.35 6.97
C ARG A 94 10.33 -10.18 7.98
N ASN A 95 10.31 -9.09 8.76
CA ASN A 95 11.36 -8.82 9.74
C ASN A 95 11.41 -9.88 10.85
N LYS A 96 10.24 -10.39 11.29
CA LYS A 96 10.15 -11.50 12.23
C LYS A 96 10.69 -12.82 11.67
N LEU A 97 10.50 -13.08 10.38
CA LEU A 97 11.12 -14.25 9.73
C LEU A 97 12.63 -14.05 9.60
N MET A 98 13.07 -12.85 9.20
CA MET A 98 14.48 -12.51 9.05
C MET A 98 15.28 -12.67 10.34
N SER A 99 14.69 -12.39 11.51
CA SER A 99 15.39 -12.58 12.79
C SER A 99 15.75 -14.04 13.08
N LEU A 100 15.03 -15.02 12.49
CA LEU A 100 15.35 -16.44 12.63
C LEU A 100 16.68 -16.83 11.98
N PHE A 101 17.16 -16.03 11.02
CA PHE A 101 18.44 -16.25 10.34
C PHE A 101 19.60 -15.51 11.00
N ILE A 102 19.33 -14.37 11.64
CA ILE A 102 20.36 -13.47 12.19
C ILE A 102 20.87 -13.95 13.56
N PHE A 103 20.05 -14.68 14.33
CA PHE A 103 20.41 -15.20 15.66
C PHE A 103 21.10 -16.58 15.67
N ARG A 104 21.51 -17.11 14.50
CA ARG A 104 22.27 -18.38 14.39
C ARG A 104 23.77 -18.16 14.15
N LYS A 105 24.35 -17.08 14.68
CA LYS A 105 25.81 -16.89 14.76
C LYS A 105 26.32 -17.34 16.11
#